data_AF-A0A9J7GXC6-F1
#
_entry.id   AF-A0A9J7GXC6-F1
#
_cell.length_a   1.000
_cell.length_b   1.000
_cell.length_c   1.000
_cell.angle_alpha   90.00
_cell.angle_beta   90.00
_cell.angle_gamma   90.00
#
_symmetry.space_group_name_H-M   'P 1'
#
loop_
_entity.id
_entity.type
_entity.pdbx_description
1 polymer ?
#
loop_
_entity_poly.entity_id
_entity_poly.type
_entity_poly.pdbx_seq_one_letter_code
_entity_poly.pdbx_strand_id
1 'polypeptide(L)'
;MGAQLRALLLPLLAQWLLRATTALAPAPFTLPLQVSAATSLVASAVPGLGTPEKPRADGLALALEPSGAAANFLAMVDNLQGDSGRGYYLEMLIGTPPQKLQILVDTGSSNFAVAGAPHSYVDSYFDSERSSTYHPKGFDVTVKYTQGSWTGIVGEDIVTIPKGFNSSFLVNIATIFESENFFLPGIKWNGILGLAYAALAKPSSSLETFFDSLVAQAKIPDIFSMQMCGAGLPVAGSGTNGGSLVLGGIEPSLYKGDIWYTPIKEEWYYQIEILKLEIGGQSLNLDCREYNADKAIVDSGTTLLRLPQKVFDAVVEAVARTSLLYIQPMMGAGLNYECYRFGISSSTNALVIGATVMEGFYVVFDRARKRVGFAASPCAEIEGTTVSEISGPFSTEDVASNCVPAPALNEPILWIVSYALMSVCGAILLVLILLLLLPVRCRHAPRDPEVVNDESSLVRHRWK
;
A
#
# COMPACT_ATOMS: atom_id res chain seq x y z
N MET A 1 25.19 60.52 38.17
CA MET A 1 25.71 59.14 38.00
C MET A 1 24.60 58.06 37.88
N GLY A 2 23.33 58.40 37.58
CA GLY A 2 22.21 57.43 37.64
C GLY A 2 21.56 57.03 36.32
N ALA A 3 21.85 57.69 35.19
CA ALA A 3 21.17 57.43 33.91
C ALA A 3 21.95 56.49 32.97
N GLN A 4 23.30 56.50 33.02
CA GLN A 4 24.12 55.65 32.16
C GLN A 4 24.24 54.20 32.65
N LEU A 5 23.99 53.92 33.93
CA LEU A 5 24.05 52.54 34.46
C LEU A 5 22.82 51.71 34.07
N ARG A 6 21.65 52.35 33.84
CA ARG A 6 20.41 51.67 33.43
C ARG A 6 20.42 51.26 31.95
N ALA A 7 21.17 51.95 31.08
CA ALA A 7 21.24 51.64 29.65
C ALA A 7 22.09 50.40 29.33
N LEU A 8 22.98 49.99 30.23
CA LEU A 8 23.82 48.80 30.08
C LEU A 8 23.23 47.54 30.73
N LEU A 9 22.35 47.68 31.73
CA LEU A 9 21.77 46.54 32.46
C LEU A 9 20.58 45.88 31.73
N LEU A 10 19.80 46.63 30.94
CA LEU A 10 18.69 46.06 30.16
C LEU A 10 19.12 45.07 29.06
N PRO A 11 20.14 45.35 28.21
CA PRO A 11 20.57 44.39 27.19
C PRO A 11 21.28 43.16 27.79
N LEU A 12 21.93 43.31 28.96
CA LEU A 12 22.55 42.19 29.68
C LEU A 12 21.53 41.27 30.35
N LEU A 13 20.43 41.82 30.89
CA LEU A 13 19.31 41.02 31.40
C LEU A 13 18.55 40.31 30.27
N ALA A 14 18.38 40.95 29.11
CA ALA A 14 17.77 40.32 27.94
C ALA A 14 18.64 39.15 27.42
N GLN A 15 19.97 39.31 27.39
CA GLN A 15 20.89 38.22 27.04
C GLN A 15 20.95 37.10 28.07
N TRP A 16 20.71 37.38 29.36
CA TRP A 16 20.57 36.36 30.39
C TRP A 16 19.23 35.60 30.32
N LEU A 17 18.13 36.29 30.00
CA LEU A 17 16.81 35.68 29.79
C LEU A 17 16.76 34.82 28.51
N LEU A 18 17.45 35.21 27.43
CA LEU A 18 17.62 34.38 26.23
C LEU A 18 18.60 33.21 26.39
N ARG A 19 19.47 33.22 27.41
CA ARG A 19 20.36 32.10 27.74
C ARG A 19 19.79 31.13 28.77
N ALA A 20 18.68 31.50 29.42
CA ALA A 20 17.97 30.66 30.38
C ALA A 20 16.83 29.84 29.74
N THR A 21 16.53 30.06 28.46
CA THR A 21 15.79 29.06 27.70
C THR A 21 16.76 27.95 27.33
N THR A 22 16.76 26.88 28.11
CA THR A 22 17.19 25.58 27.60
C THR A 22 16.56 25.43 26.23
N ALA A 23 17.37 25.46 25.17
CA ALA A 23 16.90 25.07 23.87
C ALA A 23 16.30 23.68 24.08
N LEU A 24 14.98 23.56 23.96
CA LEU A 24 14.37 22.24 23.85
C LEU A 24 15.14 21.59 22.69
N ALA A 25 15.81 20.48 22.97
CA ALA A 25 16.27 19.60 21.93
C ALA A 25 15.10 19.41 20.96
N PRO A 26 15.32 19.48 19.63
CA PRO A 26 14.25 19.24 18.68
C PRO A 26 13.62 17.89 19.05
N ALA A 27 12.36 17.90 19.46
CA ALA A 27 11.63 16.66 19.67
C ALA A 27 11.63 15.93 18.32
N PRO A 28 12.03 14.65 18.28
CA PRO A 28 11.95 13.89 17.04
C PRO A 28 10.51 13.96 16.52
N PHE A 29 10.36 14.16 15.21
CA PHE A 29 9.04 14.16 14.58
C PHE A 29 8.49 12.73 14.70
N THR A 30 7.56 12.51 15.62
CA THR A 30 6.91 11.22 15.80
C THR A 30 5.71 11.11 14.86
N LEU A 31 5.61 9.97 14.18
CA LEU A 31 4.39 9.58 13.46
C LEU A 31 3.61 8.62 14.36
N PRO A 32 2.72 9.11 15.23
CA PRO A 32 1.90 8.23 16.06
C PRO A 32 0.90 7.48 15.18
N LEU A 33 0.90 6.14 15.28
CA LEU A 33 -0.14 5.33 14.68
C LEU A 33 -1.24 5.07 15.72
N GLN A 34 -2.45 5.49 15.40
CA GLN A 34 -3.63 5.23 16.22
C GLN A 34 -4.50 4.18 15.54
N VAL A 35 -4.87 3.12 16.25
CA VAL A 35 -5.69 2.05 15.70
C VAL A 35 -7.05 2.02 16.40
N SER A 36 -8.12 1.92 15.62
CA SER A 36 -9.48 1.72 16.13
C SER A 36 -9.84 0.23 16.13
N ALA A 37 -10.70 -0.17 17.07
CA ALA A 37 -11.24 -1.52 17.10
C ALA A 37 -12.23 -1.72 15.94
N ALA A 38 -12.12 -2.83 15.21
CA ALA A 38 -13.11 -3.20 14.21
C ALA A 38 -14.46 -3.46 14.89
N THR A 39 -15.50 -2.73 14.50
CA THR A 39 -16.89 -3.02 14.90
C THR A 39 -17.32 -4.32 14.23
N SER A 40 -17.24 -5.42 14.98
CA SER A 40 -17.88 -6.68 14.62
C SER A 40 -19.40 -6.46 14.57
N LEU A 41 -19.99 -6.57 13.37
CA LEU A 41 -21.44 -6.69 13.21
C LEU A 41 -21.87 -8.03 13.82
N VAL A 42 -22.25 -8.01 15.10
CA VAL A 42 -22.87 -9.16 15.77
C VAL A 42 -24.25 -9.39 15.16
N ALA A 43 -24.39 -10.47 14.40
CA ALA A 43 -25.69 -11.03 14.06
C ALA A 43 -26.38 -11.53 15.35
N SER A 44 -27.55 -10.97 15.66
CA SER A 44 -28.55 -11.56 16.58
C SER A 44 -28.91 -12.99 16.11
N ALA A 45 -29.19 -14.01 16.92
CA ALA A 45 -29.41 -14.20 18.36
C ALA A 45 -29.37 -15.72 18.68
N VAL A 46 -29.17 -16.12 19.95
CA VAL A 46 -29.99 -17.07 20.77
C VAL A 46 -29.48 -17.00 22.23
N PRO A 47 -30.34 -16.91 23.27
CA PRO A 47 -29.90 -16.89 24.67
C PRO A 47 -29.77 -18.31 25.24
N GLY A 48 -28.56 -18.68 25.70
CA GLY A 48 -28.34 -19.96 26.36
C GLY A 48 -26.91 -20.13 26.89
N LEU A 49 -26.74 -19.80 28.18
CA LEU A 49 -25.75 -20.31 29.14
C LEU A 49 -24.25 -20.34 28.75
N GLY A 50 -23.50 -19.38 29.31
CA GLY A 50 -22.04 -19.41 29.40
C GLY A 50 -21.45 -18.01 29.41
N THR A 51 -20.86 -17.60 30.54
CA THR A 51 -20.09 -16.34 30.65
C THR A 51 -18.92 -16.33 29.67
N PRO A 52 -18.71 -15.30 28.83
CA PRO A 52 -17.49 -15.20 28.04
C PRO A 52 -16.38 -14.62 28.92
N GLU A 53 -15.42 -15.50 29.19
CA GLU A 53 -14.15 -15.22 29.83
C GLU A 53 -13.33 -14.20 29.00
N LYS A 54 -12.60 -13.31 29.68
CA LYS A 54 -11.64 -12.37 29.08
C LYS A 54 -10.69 -13.13 28.13
N PRO A 55 -10.41 -12.65 26.90
CA PRO A 55 -9.36 -13.26 26.10
C PRO A 55 -8.02 -12.93 26.75
N ARG A 56 -7.48 -13.91 27.48
CA ARG A 56 -6.07 -13.95 27.82
C ARG A 56 -5.32 -14.17 26.50
N ALA A 57 -4.28 -13.35 26.30
CA ALA A 57 -3.33 -13.53 25.21
C ALA A 57 -2.59 -14.86 25.43
N ASP A 58 -3.13 -15.93 24.85
CA ASP A 58 -2.34 -17.13 24.63
C ASP A 58 -1.41 -16.81 23.46
N GLY A 59 -0.19 -16.40 23.83
CA GLY A 59 0.96 -16.36 22.94
C GLY A 59 1.21 -17.76 22.39
N LEU A 60 0.57 -18.10 21.28
CA LEU A 60 1.03 -19.17 20.43
C LEU A 60 2.18 -18.63 19.59
N ALA A 61 3.40 -18.94 20.05
CA ALA A 61 4.51 -19.16 19.14
C ALA A 61 4.05 -20.20 18.10
N LEU A 62 3.89 -19.81 16.83
CA LEU A 62 3.74 -20.75 15.71
C LEU A 62 5.10 -21.33 15.31
N ALA A 63 5.82 -21.85 16.30
CA ALA A 63 7.00 -22.68 16.13
C ALA A 63 6.73 -24.04 16.78
N LEU A 64 5.89 -24.85 16.14
CA LEU A 64 5.82 -26.28 16.40
C LEU A 64 5.72 -27.00 15.04
N GLU A 65 6.89 -27.50 14.62
CA GLU A 65 7.14 -28.46 13.55
C GLU A 65 5.99 -29.46 13.37
N PRO A 66 5.57 -29.72 12.11
CA PRO A 66 6.10 -30.92 11.48
C PRO A 66 6.37 -30.82 9.96
N SER A 67 7.57 -31.29 9.59
CA SER A 67 7.94 -31.96 8.33
C SER A 67 7.91 -31.14 7.02
N GLY A 68 9.11 -30.74 6.56
CA GLY A 68 9.43 -30.72 5.12
C GLY A 68 10.32 -29.59 4.61
N ALA A 69 10.25 -28.40 5.20
CA ALA A 69 11.12 -27.27 4.85
C ALA A 69 11.13 -26.25 6.01
N ALA A 70 12.06 -26.45 6.96
CA ALA A 70 12.11 -25.67 8.20
C ALA A 70 12.58 -24.23 7.92
N ALA A 71 11.65 -23.28 7.86
CA ALA A 71 11.96 -21.86 7.91
C ALA A 71 12.45 -21.49 9.32
N ASN A 72 13.61 -20.85 9.43
CA ASN A 72 14.16 -20.38 10.70
C ASN A 72 14.03 -18.86 10.80
N PHE A 73 12.99 -18.38 11.51
CA PHE A 73 12.69 -16.96 11.63
C PHE A 73 13.81 -16.17 12.32
N LEU A 74 14.45 -16.76 13.33
CA LEU A 74 15.59 -16.13 14.01
C LEU A 74 16.79 -15.96 13.08
N ALA A 75 16.98 -16.88 12.11
CA ALA A 75 18.01 -16.74 11.08
C ALA A 75 17.69 -15.66 10.03
N MET A 76 16.45 -15.17 9.98
CA MET A 76 16.02 -14.07 9.11
C MET A 76 16.19 -12.69 9.77
N VAL A 77 16.62 -12.63 11.03
CA VAL A 77 16.97 -11.37 11.69
C VAL A 77 18.22 -10.77 11.02
N ASP A 78 18.19 -9.46 10.79
CA ASP A 78 19.25 -8.68 10.12
C ASP A 78 19.59 -9.24 8.72
N ASN A 79 18.59 -9.74 7.99
CA ASN A 79 18.75 -10.20 6.61
C ASN A 79 18.56 -9.10 5.55
N LEU A 80 18.12 -7.90 5.94
CA LEU A 80 18.02 -6.74 5.04
C LEU A 80 19.20 -5.79 5.23
N GLN A 81 19.58 -5.17 4.12
CA GLN A 81 20.48 -4.02 4.07
C GLN A 81 19.77 -2.84 3.41
N GLY A 82 20.30 -1.63 3.58
CA GLY A 82 19.75 -0.42 2.97
C GLY A 82 19.09 0.53 3.97
N ASP A 83 18.34 1.48 3.43
CA ASP A 83 17.68 2.59 4.13
C ASP A 83 16.45 3.06 3.32
N SER A 84 15.59 3.90 3.90
CA SER A 84 14.39 4.39 3.20
C SER A 84 14.69 5.13 1.90
N GLY A 85 15.83 5.83 1.81
CA GLY A 85 16.21 6.62 0.64
C GLY A 85 16.61 5.78 -0.57
N ARG A 86 17.31 4.68 -0.34
CA ARG A 86 17.80 3.76 -1.40
C ARG A 86 17.00 2.48 -1.54
N GLY A 87 16.12 2.20 -0.59
CA GLY A 87 15.34 0.97 -0.50
C GLY A 87 16.05 -0.12 0.31
N TYR A 88 15.26 -0.99 0.93
CA TYR A 88 15.74 -2.14 1.68
C TYR A 88 15.79 -3.37 0.79
N TYR A 89 16.92 -4.08 0.80
CA TYR A 89 17.16 -5.19 -0.10
C TYR A 89 17.67 -6.43 0.63
N LEU A 90 17.31 -7.58 0.07
CA LEU A 90 17.66 -8.92 0.53
C LEU A 90 18.70 -9.53 -0.41
N GLU A 91 19.68 -10.25 0.14
CA GLU A 91 20.56 -11.08 -0.66
C GLU A 91 19.84 -12.38 -1.09
N MET A 92 19.84 -12.66 -2.39
CA MET A 92 19.27 -13.88 -2.96
C MET A 92 20.27 -14.56 -3.89
N LEU A 93 20.23 -15.89 -3.94
CA LEU A 93 21.02 -16.69 -4.86
C LEU A 93 20.11 -17.30 -5.92
N ILE A 94 20.43 -17.10 -7.20
CA ILE A 94 19.57 -17.45 -8.33
C ILE A 94 20.34 -18.36 -9.30
N GLY A 95 19.72 -19.47 -9.70
CA GLY A 95 20.22 -20.38 -10.73
C GLY A 95 21.28 -21.38 -10.27
N THR A 96 21.81 -22.12 -11.25
CA THR A 96 22.78 -23.21 -11.04
C THR A 96 24.00 -23.10 -11.98
N PRO A 97 25.22 -22.81 -11.49
CA PRO A 97 25.55 -22.51 -10.10
C PRO A 97 24.94 -21.17 -9.62
N PRO A 98 24.78 -20.98 -8.30
CA PRO A 98 24.05 -19.83 -7.79
C PRO A 98 24.77 -18.50 -8.06
N GLN A 99 24.03 -17.54 -8.62
CA GLN A 99 24.45 -16.16 -8.85
C GLN A 99 23.85 -15.25 -7.78
N LYS A 100 24.69 -14.45 -7.14
CA LYS A 100 24.31 -13.66 -5.98
C LYS A 100 23.86 -12.25 -6.38
N LEU A 101 22.63 -11.90 -6.03
CA LEU A 101 22.00 -10.62 -6.35
C LEU A 101 21.44 -9.95 -5.08
N GLN A 102 21.21 -8.65 -5.19
CA GLN A 102 20.67 -7.78 -4.13
C GLN A 102 19.29 -7.31 -4.60
N ILE A 103 18.24 -7.75 -3.93
CA ILE A 103 16.87 -7.63 -4.42
C ILE A 103 16.08 -6.70 -3.51
N LEU A 104 15.61 -5.57 -4.06
CA LEU A 104 14.73 -4.62 -3.38
C LEU A 104 13.46 -5.33 -2.91
N VAL A 105 13.08 -5.14 -1.65
CA VAL A 105 11.82 -5.66 -1.10
C VAL A 105 10.71 -4.66 -1.35
N ASP A 106 9.73 -5.04 -2.17
CA ASP A 106 8.67 -4.14 -2.63
C ASP A 106 7.27 -4.72 -2.37
N THR A 107 6.57 -4.20 -1.36
CA THR A 107 5.16 -4.56 -1.09
C THR A 107 4.15 -3.80 -1.95
N GLY A 108 4.61 -2.92 -2.85
CA GLY A 108 3.82 -2.17 -3.82
C GLY A 108 3.72 -2.79 -5.22
N SER A 109 4.38 -3.93 -5.47
CA SER A 109 4.26 -4.67 -6.74
C SER A 109 4.30 -6.18 -6.54
N SER A 110 4.17 -6.97 -7.62
CA SER A 110 3.98 -8.44 -7.55
C SER A 110 4.86 -9.25 -8.48
N ASN A 111 5.78 -8.60 -9.20
CA ASN A 111 6.73 -9.29 -10.07
C ASN A 111 8.08 -9.44 -9.38
N PHE A 112 8.69 -10.63 -9.50
CA PHE A 112 10.11 -10.81 -9.21
C PHE A 112 10.90 -10.58 -10.49
N ALA A 113 11.77 -9.57 -10.48
CA ALA A 113 12.53 -9.18 -11.66
C ALA A 113 13.97 -8.79 -11.28
N VAL A 114 14.93 -9.11 -12.13
CA VAL A 114 16.35 -8.85 -11.92
C VAL A 114 16.98 -8.25 -13.17
N ALA A 115 18.05 -7.47 -13.02
CA ALA A 115 18.87 -7.08 -14.16
C ALA A 115 19.33 -8.34 -14.90
N GLY A 116 19.04 -8.43 -16.20
CA GLY A 116 19.47 -9.50 -17.11
C GLY A 116 20.60 -9.08 -18.04
N ALA A 117 21.02 -7.82 -17.99
CA ALA A 117 22.08 -7.24 -18.81
C ALA A 117 22.87 -6.18 -18.00
N PRO A 118 24.09 -5.83 -18.43
CA PRO A 118 24.86 -4.73 -17.83
C PRO A 118 24.10 -3.40 -17.86
N HIS A 119 24.17 -2.63 -16.78
CA HIS A 119 23.59 -1.29 -16.69
C HIS A 119 24.49 -0.35 -15.87
N SER A 120 24.49 0.96 -16.16
CA SER A 120 25.46 1.92 -15.60
C SER A 120 25.43 2.11 -14.09
N TYR A 121 24.34 1.71 -13.43
CA TYR A 121 24.12 1.90 -11.99
C TYR A 121 23.98 0.58 -11.21
N VAL A 122 24.26 -0.56 -11.83
CA VAL A 122 24.23 -1.87 -11.17
C VAL A 122 25.59 -2.55 -11.34
N ASP A 123 26.12 -3.09 -10.24
CA ASP A 123 27.46 -3.71 -10.24
C ASP A 123 27.45 -5.16 -10.74
N SER A 124 26.29 -5.81 -10.75
CA SER A 124 26.08 -7.17 -11.22
C SER A 124 24.66 -7.37 -11.77
N TYR A 125 24.48 -8.42 -12.56
CA TYR A 125 23.22 -8.82 -13.17
C TYR A 125 23.15 -10.36 -13.19
N PHE A 126 21.96 -10.91 -13.38
CA PHE A 126 21.73 -12.34 -13.55
C PHE A 126 21.97 -12.74 -15.01
N ASP A 127 22.97 -13.57 -15.24
CA ASP A 127 23.28 -14.12 -16.56
C ASP A 127 22.56 -15.47 -16.72
N SER A 128 21.45 -15.45 -17.47
CA SER A 128 20.62 -16.65 -17.67
C SER A 128 21.35 -17.76 -18.42
N GLU A 129 22.35 -17.46 -19.25
CA GLU A 129 23.12 -18.47 -20.00
C GLU A 129 24.04 -19.28 -19.08
N ARG A 130 24.36 -18.73 -17.90
CA ARG A 130 25.22 -19.37 -16.90
C ARG A 130 24.46 -20.25 -15.91
N SER A 131 23.13 -20.26 -15.96
CA SER A 131 22.31 -21.13 -15.12
C SER A 131 21.83 -22.35 -15.90
N SER A 132 22.22 -23.55 -15.47
CA SER A 132 21.76 -24.81 -16.08
C SER A 132 20.31 -25.16 -15.76
N THR A 133 19.69 -24.46 -14.81
CA THR A 133 18.30 -24.65 -14.37
C THR A 133 17.35 -23.57 -14.85
N TYR A 134 17.86 -22.54 -15.54
CA TYR A 134 17.02 -21.49 -16.12
C TYR A 134 16.20 -22.02 -17.30
N HIS A 135 14.90 -21.74 -17.28
CA HIS A 135 13.98 -22.11 -18.35
C HIS A 135 13.17 -20.88 -18.82
N PRO A 136 13.42 -20.34 -20.02
CA PRO A 136 12.63 -19.22 -20.54
C PRO A 136 11.22 -19.67 -20.92
N LYS A 137 10.21 -18.83 -20.66
CA LYS A 137 8.81 -19.07 -21.07
C LYS A 137 8.49 -18.58 -22.48
N GLY A 138 9.41 -17.88 -23.13
CA GLY A 138 9.29 -17.46 -24.53
C GLY A 138 8.41 -16.22 -24.76
N PHE A 139 8.19 -15.40 -23.72
CA PHE A 139 7.50 -14.12 -23.86
C PHE A 139 8.11 -13.04 -22.94
N ASP A 140 7.91 -11.79 -23.32
CA ASP A 140 8.39 -10.63 -22.59
C ASP A 140 7.27 -10.01 -21.74
N VAL A 141 7.66 -9.25 -20.72
CA VAL A 141 6.74 -8.46 -19.91
C VAL A 141 7.31 -7.05 -19.70
N THR A 142 6.43 -6.05 -19.82
CA THR A 142 6.73 -4.66 -19.48
C THR A 142 5.97 -4.27 -18.22
N VAL A 143 6.67 -3.70 -17.26
CA VAL A 143 6.11 -3.21 -15.99
C VAL A 143 6.40 -1.72 -15.85
N LYS A 144 5.38 -0.95 -15.45
CA LYS A 144 5.47 0.49 -15.20
C LYS A 144 5.10 0.77 -13.74
N TYR A 145 5.94 1.53 -13.06
CA TYR A 145 5.71 1.99 -11.68
C TYR A 145 5.27 3.45 -11.68
N THR A 146 5.08 4.01 -10.48
CA THR A 146 4.91 5.47 -10.29
C THR A 146 6.09 6.24 -10.89
N GLN A 147 7.30 5.73 -10.70
CA GLN A 147 8.52 6.26 -11.31
C GLN A 147 9.33 5.10 -11.87
N GLY A 148 9.57 5.15 -13.18
CA GLY A 148 10.35 4.17 -13.91
C GLY A 148 9.56 2.99 -14.45
N SER A 149 10.21 2.27 -15.36
CA SER A 149 9.67 1.09 -16.02
C SER A 149 10.78 0.18 -16.50
N TRP A 150 10.44 -1.07 -16.76
CA TRP A 150 11.35 -2.03 -17.38
C TRP A 150 10.61 -3.01 -18.28
N THR A 151 11.35 -3.60 -19.22
CA THR A 151 10.94 -4.74 -20.03
C THR A 151 11.95 -5.87 -19.82
N GLY A 152 11.44 -7.08 -19.64
CA GLY A 152 12.27 -8.27 -19.42
C GLY A 152 11.65 -9.55 -19.96
N ILE A 153 12.49 -10.57 -20.14
CA ILE A 153 12.08 -11.91 -20.59
C ILE A 153 11.59 -12.69 -19.37
N VAL A 154 10.42 -13.33 -19.48
CA VAL A 154 9.91 -14.18 -18.40
C VAL A 154 10.48 -15.59 -18.51
N GLY A 155 10.99 -16.10 -17.39
CA GLY A 155 11.48 -17.46 -17.23
C GLY A 155 11.16 -18.02 -15.85
N GLU A 156 11.71 -19.20 -15.57
CA GLU A 156 11.72 -19.84 -14.26
C GLU A 156 13.16 -20.25 -13.93
N ASP A 157 13.53 -20.13 -12.66
CA ASP A 157 14.78 -20.68 -12.15
C ASP A 157 14.65 -21.00 -10.65
N ILE A 158 15.64 -21.72 -10.13
CA ILE A 158 15.74 -22.00 -8.70
C ILE A 158 16.31 -20.80 -7.95
N VAL A 159 15.71 -20.50 -6.80
CA VAL A 159 16.12 -19.41 -5.92
C VAL A 159 16.33 -19.92 -4.51
N THR A 160 17.43 -19.49 -3.90
CA THR A 160 17.74 -19.75 -2.48
C THR A 160 17.81 -18.41 -1.73
N ILE A 161 17.17 -18.36 -0.56
CA ILE A 161 17.32 -17.26 0.40
C ILE A 161 18.26 -17.76 1.50
N PRO A 162 19.54 -17.34 1.52
CA PRO A 162 20.56 -17.93 2.40
C PRO A 162 20.23 -17.82 3.90
N LYS A 163 19.57 -16.73 4.29
CA LYS A 163 19.14 -16.46 5.66
C LYS A 163 17.68 -16.84 5.82
N GLY A 164 17.43 -18.04 6.37
CA GLY A 164 16.08 -18.47 6.77
C GLY A 164 15.63 -19.80 6.16
N PHE A 165 16.16 -20.19 5.00
CA PHE A 165 15.81 -21.45 4.33
C PHE A 165 17.06 -22.26 3.97
N ASN A 166 16.97 -23.58 4.11
CA ASN A 166 18.02 -24.53 3.72
C ASN A 166 17.77 -25.20 2.36
N SER A 167 16.79 -24.70 1.60
CA SER A 167 16.34 -25.29 0.33
C SER A 167 16.16 -24.21 -0.72
N SER A 168 16.14 -24.64 -1.99
CA SER A 168 15.86 -23.78 -3.15
C SER A 168 14.43 -23.99 -3.62
N PHE A 169 13.85 -22.97 -4.24
CA PHE A 169 12.47 -22.95 -4.71
C PHE A 169 12.42 -22.55 -6.18
N LEU A 170 11.61 -23.25 -6.99
CA LEU A 170 11.41 -22.89 -8.39
C LEU A 170 10.42 -21.72 -8.46
N VAL A 171 10.82 -20.59 -9.05
CA VAL A 171 9.97 -19.39 -9.10
C VAL A 171 9.98 -18.76 -10.48
N ASN A 172 8.91 -18.01 -10.80
CA ASN A 172 8.90 -17.12 -11.96
C ASN A 172 9.87 -15.96 -11.74
N ILE A 173 10.66 -15.63 -12.75
CA ILE A 173 11.62 -14.52 -12.75
C ILE A 173 11.57 -13.77 -14.08
N ALA A 174 11.59 -12.45 -14.05
CA ALA A 174 11.78 -11.61 -15.23
C ALA A 174 13.22 -11.10 -15.31
N THR A 175 13.91 -11.35 -16.43
CA THR A 175 15.28 -10.87 -16.68
C THR A 175 15.23 -9.58 -17.51
N ILE A 176 15.50 -8.46 -16.86
CA ILE A 176 15.37 -7.10 -17.43
C ILE A 176 16.48 -6.86 -18.44
N PHE A 177 16.11 -6.59 -19.69
CA PHE A 177 17.04 -6.20 -20.75
C PHE A 177 16.90 -4.73 -21.17
N GLU A 178 15.80 -4.07 -20.80
CA GLU A 178 15.55 -2.65 -21.06
C GLU A 178 14.90 -2.00 -19.84
N SER A 179 15.33 -0.79 -19.47
CA SER A 179 14.70 -0.04 -18.38
C SER A 179 14.83 1.46 -18.57
N GLU A 180 13.88 2.20 -18.02
CA GLU A 180 13.85 3.66 -17.99
C GLU A 180 13.59 4.11 -16.55
N ASN A 181 14.49 4.93 -15.98
CA ASN A 181 14.36 5.50 -14.64
C ASN A 181 14.05 4.47 -13.52
N PHE A 182 14.43 3.20 -13.70
CA PHE A 182 14.25 2.13 -12.73
C PHE A 182 15.51 1.95 -11.88
N PHE A 183 16.62 1.60 -12.51
CA PHE A 183 17.92 1.62 -11.85
C PHE A 183 18.42 3.08 -11.78
N LEU A 184 18.62 3.60 -10.57
CA LEU A 184 19.01 4.98 -10.31
C LEU A 184 20.44 5.07 -9.72
N PRO A 185 21.13 6.20 -9.85
CA PRO A 185 22.44 6.39 -9.23
C PRO A 185 22.41 6.17 -7.70
N GLY A 186 23.36 5.40 -7.18
CA GLY A 186 23.54 5.23 -5.73
C GLY A 186 22.76 4.08 -5.09
N ILE A 187 21.86 3.42 -5.84
CA ILE A 187 21.21 2.18 -5.39
C ILE A 187 22.25 1.07 -5.18
N LYS A 188 21.87 0.07 -4.38
CA LYS A 188 22.71 -1.10 -4.07
C LYS A 188 22.05 -2.43 -4.44
N TRP A 189 20.85 -2.36 -4.99
CA TRP A 189 20.09 -3.50 -5.50
C TRP A 189 20.14 -3.54 -7.02
N ASN A 190 19.99 -4.75 -7.56
CA ASN A 190 20.03 -5.08 -8.99
C ASN A 190 18.82 -5.95 -9.39
N GLY A 191 17.80 -5.98 -8.54
CA GLY A 191 16.50 -6.57 -8.83
C GLY A 191 15.45 -6.09 -7.82
N ILE A 192 14.22 -6.53 -8.02
CA ILE A 192 13.05 -6.19 -7.21
C ILE A 192 12.23 -7.45 -6.93
N LEU A 193 11.73 -7.57 -5.70
CA LEU A 193 10.89 -8.63 -5.21
C LEU A 193 9.52 -8.06 -4.87
N GLY A 194 8.58 -8.16 -5.81
CA GLY A 194 7.19 -7.83 -5.58
C GLY A 194 6.52 -8.81 -4.62
N LEU A 195 6.08 -8.32 -3.46
CA LEU A 195 5.42 -9.10 -2.41
C LEU A 195 3.91 -8.79 -2.26
N ALA A 196 3.33 -7.99 -3.14
CA ALA A 196 1.88 -7.76 -3.17
C ALA A 196 1.10 -8.96 -3.73
N TYR A 197 -0.19 -8.80 -4.02
CA TYR A 197 -1.06 -9.91 -4.45
C TYR A 197 -0.98 -10.15 -5.96
N ALA A 198 -1.31 -11.37 -6.40
CA ALA A 198 -1.29 -11.75 -7.82
C ALA A 198 -2.08 -10.80 -8.75
N ALA A 199 -3.08 -10.07 -8.24
CA ALA A 199 -3.85 -9.09 -9.03
C ALA A 199 -2.99 -7.99 -9.68
N LEU A 200 -1.81 -7.68 -9.12
CA LEU A 200 -0.88 -6.70 -9.72
C LEU A 200 0.18 -7.34 -10.63
N ALA A 201 0.29 -8.67 -10.65
CA ALA A 201 1.29 -9.35 -11.45
C ALA A 201 1.08 -9.08 -12.95
N LYS A 202 2.19 -8.85 -13.64
CA LYS A 202 2.22 -8.73 -15.10
C LYS A 202 2.85 -9.97 -15.73
N PRO A 203 2.37 -10.40 -16.92
CA PRO A 203 1.35 -9.75 -17.75
C PRO A 203 -0.08 -9.93 -17.23
N SER A 204 -0.32 -10.92 -16.36
CA SER A 204 -1.61 -11.14 -15.70
C SER A 204 -1.43 -11.86 -14.37
N SER A 205 -2.51 -11.96 -13.59
CA SER A 205 -2.56 -12.66 -12.31
C SER A 205 -2.33 -14.18 -12.39
N SER A 206 -2.28 -14.75 -13.60
CA SER A 206 -1.90 -16.16 -13.79
C SER A 206 -0.41 -16.41 -13.63
N LEU A 207 0.43 -15.36 -13.66
CA LEU A 207 1.85 -15.49 -13.35
C LEU A 207 2.01 -15.57 -11.83
N GLU A 208 2.27 -16.76 -11.32
CA GLU A 208 2.42 -17.02 -9.88
C GLU A 208 3.50 -16.13 -9.27
N THR A 209 3.16 -15.46 -8.17
CA THR A 209 4.09 -14.54 -7.49
C THR A 209 5.16 -15.31 -6.73
N PHE A 210 6.25 -14.63 -6.38
CA PHE A 210 7.32 -15.24 -5.59
C PHE A 210 6.81 -15.77 -4.24
N PHE A 211 6.02 -14.98 -3.52
CA PHE A 211 5.58 -15.36 -2.19
C PHE A 211 4.56 -16.51 -2.23
N ASP A 212 3.67 -16.54 -3.23
CA ASP A 212 2.75 -17.67 -3.43
C ASP A 212 3.53 -18.97 -3.71
N SER A 213 4.57 -18.88 -4.57
CA SER A 213 5.47 -20.01 -4.86
C SER A 213 6.17 -20.51 -3.58
N LEU A 214 6.66 -19.58 -2.75
CA LEU A 214 7.35 -19.88 -1.50
C LEU A 214 6.42 -20.53 -0.47
N VAL A 215 5.21 -19.97 -0.26
CA VAL A 215 4.18 -20.55 0.62
C VAL A 215 3.85 -21.98 0.19
N ALA A 216 3.64 -22.20 -1.12
CA ALA A 216 3.28 -23.50 -1.67
C ALA A 216 4.40 -24.54 -1.53
N GLN A 217 5.65 -24.17 -1.80
CA GLN A 217 6.79 -25.10 -1.84
C GLN A 217 7.44 -25.30 -0.47
N ALA A 218 7.65 -24.22 0.29
CA ALA A 218 8.26 -24.27 1.62
C ALA A 218 7.28 -24.66 2.73
N LYS A 219 5.97 -24.74 2.43
CA LYS A 219 4.91 -25.07 3.41
C LYS A 219 4.90 -24.11 4.61
N ILE A 220 5.26 -22.86 4.38
CA ILE A 220 5.20 -21.80 5.38
C ILE A 220 3.78 -21.19 5.42
N PRO A 221 3.35 -20.62 6.56
CA PRO A 221 2.13 -19.83 6.61
C PRO A 221 2.14 -18.64 5.65
N ASP A 222 0.98 -18.26 5.11
CA ASP A 222 0.80 -17.12 4.19
C ASP A 222 0.80 -15.78 4.97
N ILE A 223 1.97 -15.44 5.50
CA ILE A 223 2.25 -14.26 6.31
C ILE A 223 3.74 -13.93 6.19
N PHE A 224 4.07 -12.64 6.11
CA PHE A 224 5.43 -12.18 6.31
C PHE A 224 5.44 -10.89 7.12
N SER A 225 6.59 -10.52 7.63
CA SER A 225 6.73 -9.31 8.43
C SER A 225 8.07 -8.63 8.18
N MET A 226 8.10 -7.32 8.36
CA MET A 226 9.23 -6.47 8.00
C MET A 226 9.55 -5.50 9.13
N GLN A 227 10.83 -5.37 9.45
CA GLN A 227 11.39 -4.36 10.34
C GLN A 227 12.42 -3.56 9.55
N MET A 228 12.30 -2.23 9.55
CA MET A 228 13.20 -1.31 8.84
C MET A 228 13.89 -0.42 9.88
N CYS A 229 15.22 -0.46 9.93
CA CYS A 229 16.04 0.09 11.02
C CYS A 229 16.97 1.22 10.57
N GLY A 230 16.74 1.79 9.39
CA GLY A 230 17.54 2.88 8.83
C GLY A 230 17.17 4.29 9.31
N ALA A 231 16.20 4.42 10.23
CA ALA A 231 15.80 5.71 10.79
C ALA A 231 17.02 6.44 11.39
N GLY A 232 17.22 7.71 11.02
CA GLY A 232 18.33 8.53 11.51
C GLY A 232 19.68 8.28 10.85
N LEU A 233 19.80 7.31 9.93
CA LEU A 233 21.00 7.15 9.13
C LEU A 233 21.00 8.16 7.97
N PRO A 234 22.11 8.89 7.72
CA PRO A 234 22.23 9.71 6.53
C PRO A 234 22.11 8.85 5.28
N VAL A 235 21.34 9.31 4.29
CA VAL A 235 21.18 8.66 2.98
C VAL A 235 22.54 8.42 2.28
N ALA A 236 23.57 9.18 2.65
CA ALA A 236 24.93 9.09 2.11
C ALA A 236 25.92 8.21 2.94
N GLY A 237 25.44 7.34 3.85
CA GLY A 237 26.28 6.52 4.74
C GLY A 237 26.45 5.04 4.35
N SER A 238 27.35 4.33 5.03
CA SER A 238 27.66 2.90 4.85
C SER A 238 27.12 1.99 5.99
N GLY A 239 26.00 2.37 6.61
CA GLY A 239 25.40 1.63 7.74
C GLY A 239 25.03 0.19 7.37
N THR A 240 25.43 -0.76 8.22
CA THR A 240 25.56 -2.19 7.87
C THR A 240 24.37 -3.08 8.25
N ASN A 241 23.35 -2.58 8.97
CA ASN A 241 22.15 -3.37 9.31
C ASN A 241 20.89 -2.60 8.89
N GLY A 242 20.24 -3.03 7.80
CA GLY A 242 19.02 -2.38 7.30
C GLY A 242 17.79 -2.84 8.08
N GLY A 243 17.70 -4.12 8.42
CA GLY A 243 16.58 -4.66 9.19
C GLY A 243 16.30 -6.12 8.85
N SER A 244 15.04 -6.53 8.97
CA SER A 244 14.65 -7.94 8.86
C SER A 244 13.41 -8.11 7.99
N LEU A 245 13.41 -9.13 7.13
CA LEU A 245 12.24 -9.67 6.43
C LEU A 245 12.03 -11.12 6.87
N VAL A 246 11.00 -11.36 7.66
CA VAL A 246 10.64 -12.68 8.17
C VAL A 246 9.55 -13.26 7.28
N LEU A 247 9.88 -14.30 6.53
CA LEU A 247 8.98 -14.99 5.61
C LEU A 247 8.35 -16.20 6.30
N GLY A 248 7.02 -16.20 6.40
CA GLY A 248 6.24 -17.27 7.03
C GLY A 248 5.78 -16.99 8.46
N GLY A 249 6.11 -15.83 9.04
CA GLY A 249 5.80 -15.59 10.44
C GLY A 249 6.04 -14.19 10.97
N ILE A 250 6.03 -14.14 12.30
CA ILE A 250 6.26 -12.98 13.15
C ILE A 250 7.38 -13.38 14.12
N GLU A 251 8.42 -12.57 14.25
CA GLU A 251 9.55 -12.81 15.15
C GLU A 251 9.44 -11.90 16.39
N PRO A 252 9.15 -12.46 17.58
CA PRO A 252 8.89 -11.67 18.80
C PRO A 252 10.03 -10.75 19.25
N SER A 253 11.27 -11.05 18.88
CA SER A 253 12.42 -10.20 19.22
C SER A 253 12.44 -8.86 18.47
N LEU A 254 11.66 -8.71 17.39
CA LEU A 254 11.68 -7.53 16.51
C LEU A 254 10.66 -6.44 16.87
N TYR A 255 9.85 -6.62 17.92
CA TYR A 255 8.88 -5.62 18.34
C TYR A 255 8.71 -5.57 19.86
N LYS A 256 8.13 -4.47 20.35
CA LYS A 256 7.74 -4.29 21.75
C LYS A 256 6.25 -3.94 21.83
N GLY A 257 5.62 -4.31 22.94
CA GLY A 257 4.20 -4.06 23.17
C GLY A 257 3.29 -4.95 22.32
N ASP A 258 2.09 -4.45 22.05
CA ASP A 258 1.05 -5.19 21.33
C ASP A 258 1.11 -4.94 19.81
N ILE A 259 0.70 -5.94 19.03
CA ILE A 259 0.47 -5.79 17.59
C ILE A 259 -0.98 -5.37 17.38
N TRP A 260 -1.19 -4.22 16.75
CA TRP A 260 -2.50 -3.73 16.34
C TRP A 260 -2.75 -4.04 14.88
N TYR A 261 -3.90 -4.65 14.57
CA TYR A 261 -4.26 -5.04 13.22
C TYR A 261 -5.32 -4.13 12.61
N THR A 262 -5.12 -3.74 11.36
CA THR A 262 -6.12 -3.11 10.49
C THR A 262 -6.49 -4.06 9.34
N PRO A 263 -7.77 -4.17 8.94
CA PRO A 263 -8.18 -5.03 7.84
C PRO A 263 -7.60 -4.60 6.49
N ILE A 264 -7.28 -5.57 5.64
CA ILE A 264 -7.02 -5.35 4.22
C ILE A 264 -8.38 -5.21 3.52
N LYS A 265 -8.58 -4.10 2.82
CA LYS A 265 -9.85 -3.75 2.15
C LYS A 265 -9.98 -4.42 0.79
N GLU A 266 -8.88 -4.56 0.06
CA GLU A 266 -8.84 -5.19 -1.26
C GLU A 266 -7.46 -5.86 -1.48
N GLU A 267 -7.43 -7.06 -2.06
CA GLU A 267 -6.24 -7.93 -2.19
C GLU A 267 -5.56 -7.73 -3.55
N TRP A 268 -4.96 -6.56 -3.74
CA TRP A 268 -4.18 -6.17 -4.91
C TRP A 268 -2.87 -5.55 -4.44
N TYR A 269 -2.95 -4.33 -3.90
CA TYR A 269 -1.99 -3.79 -2.95
C TYR A 269 -2.34 -4.25 -1.52
N TYR A 270 -1.50 -3.91 -0.54
CA TYR A 270 -1.88 -3.93 0.86
C TYR A 270 -2.72 -2.69 1.20
N GLN A 271 -3.94 -2.65 0.65
CA GLN A 271 -4.86 -1.54 0.84
C GLN A 271 -5.50 -1.61 2.23
N ILE A 272 -5.32 -0.56 3.01
CA ILE A 272 -5.92 -0.38 4.34
C ILE A 272 -6.87 0.81 4.32
N GLU A 273 -7.57 1.03 5.43
CA GLU A 273 -8.48 2.14 5.60
C GLU A 273 -7.93 3.16 6.60
N ILE A 274 -7.79 4.41 6.17
CA ILE A 274 -7.33 5.52 7.01
C ILE A 274 -8.53 6.37 7.42
N LEU A 275 -8.71 6.57 8.72
CA LEU A 275 -9.87 7.25 9.27
C LEU A 275 -9.62 8.74 9.54
N LYS A 276 -8.43 9.06 10.03
CA LYS A 276 -8.08 10.40 10.49
C LYS A 276 -6.58 10.61 10.45
N LEU A 277 -6.15 11.82 10.09
CA LEU A 277 -4.77 12.30 10.28
C LEU A 277 -4.78 13.44 11.30
N GLU A 278 -3.78 13.45 12.19
CA GLU A 278 -3.57 14.49 13.19
C GLU A 278 -2.14 15.04 13.10
N ILE A 279 -1.99 16.36 13.25
CA ILE A 279 -0.69 17.05 13.33
C ILE A 279 -0.68 17.87 14.61
N GLY A 280 0.31 17.64 15.49
CA GLY A 280 0.38 18.31 16.79
C GLY A 280 -0.86 18.06 17.68
N GLY A 281 -1.47 16.87 17.57
CA GLY A 281 -2.71 16.50 18.28
C GLY A 281 -3.98 17.16 17.73
N GLN A 282 -3.91 17.87 16.61
CA GLN A 282 -5.08 18.47 15.95
C GLN A 282 -5.46 17.68 14.69
N SER A 283 -6.74 17.31 14.58
CA SER A 283 -7.28 16.72 13.36
C SER A 283 -7.20 17.70 12.19
N LEU A 284 -6.92 17.17 11.00
CA LEU A 284 -6.97 17.95 9.76
C LEU A 284 -8.40 18.40 9.36
N ASN A 285 -9.45 17.86 10.00
CA ASN A 285 -10.86 18.16 9.72
C ASN A 285 -11.23 17.96 8.23
N LEU A 286 -10.68 16.94 7.59
CA LEU A 286 -11.06 16.51 6.25
C LEU A 286 -12.07 15.35 6.33
N ASP A 287 -12.89 15.20 5.30
CA ASP A 287 -13.71 13.99 5.14
C ASP A 287 -12.77 12.78 5.04
N CYS A 288 -13.05 11.72 5.80
CA CYS A 288 -12.17 10.56 5.84
C CYS A 288 -12.00 9.87 4.47
N ARG A 289 -12.92 10.09 3.54
CA ARG A 289 -12.82 9.62 2.15
C ARG A 289 -11.66 10.25 1.38
N GLU A 290 -11.21 11.45 1.77
CA GLU A 290 -10.07 12.12 1.15
C GLU A 290 -8.76 11.34 1.41
N TYR A 291 -8.65 10.64 2.53
CA TYR A 291 -7.47 9.82 2.85
C TYR A 291 -7.41 8.52 2.04
N ASN A 292 -8.57 8.06 1.55
CA ASN A 292 -8.71 6.81 0.82
C ASN A 292 -9.17 7.03 -0.62
N ALA A 293 -9.08 8.26 -1.13
CA ALA A 293 -9.38 8.59 -2.52
C ALA A 293 -8.48 7.75 -3.43
N ASP A 294 -9.10 6.97 -4.32
CA ASP A 294 -8.53 5.82 -5.03
C ASP A 294 -8.06 4.68 -4.12
N LYS A 295 -7.10 4.92 -3.22
CA LYS A 295 -6.55 3.91 -2.30
C LYS A 295 -5.61 4.50 -1.25
N ALA A 296 -5.53 3.85 -0.09
CA ALA A 296 -4.47 4.00 0.90
C ALA A 296 -3.72 2.67 1.06
N ILE A 297 -2.41 2.65 0.84
CA ILE A 297 -1.61 1.41 0.76
C ILE A 297 -0.37 1.44 1.64
N VAL A 298 0.12 0.26 2.02
CA VAL A 298 1.43 0.06 2.69
C VAL A 298 2.45 -0.48 1.69
N ASP A 299 3.51 0.29 1.43
CA ASP A 299 4.43 0.06 0.31
C ASP A 299 5.89 0.31 0.72
N SER A 300 6.66 -0.77 0.92
CA SER A 300 8.09 -0.70 1.23
C SER A 300 8.95 -0.22 0.05
N GLY A 301 8.46 -0.30 -1.18
CA GLY A 301 9.15 0.15 -2.39
C GLY A 301 9.05 1.66 -2.62
N THR A 302 8.12 2.34 -1.96
CA THR A 302 8.03 3.80 -1.97
C THR A 302 8.78 4.41 -0.79
N THR A 303 9.73 5.30 -1.05
CA THR A 303 10.52 5.98 0.01
C THR A 303 9.66 6.82 0.96
N LEU A 304 8.95 7.83 0.43
CA LEU A 304 8.31 8.88 1.23
C LEU A 304 6.88 8.52 1.61
N LEU A 305 6.35 9.18 2.64
CA LEU A 305 4.89 9.26 2.82
C LEU A 305 4.30 10.06 1.65
N ARG A 306 3.43 9.44 0.85
CA ARG A 306 2.76 10.13 -0.27
C ARG A 306 1.31 10.38 0.08
N LEU A 307 0.84 11.61 -0.09
CA LEU A 307 -0.52 12.02 0.26
C LEU A 307 -1.25 12.57 -0.96
N PRO A 308 -2.55 12.29 -1.16
CA PRO A 308 -3.35 12.97 -2.17
C PRO A 308 -3.20 14.49 -2.03
N GLN A 309 -3.16 15.23 -3.15
CA GLN A 309 -2.80 16.66 -3.16
C GLN A 309 -3.55 17.48 -2.09
N LYS A 310 -4.87 17.30 -1.95
CA LYS A 310 -5.68 18.00 -0.94
C LYS A 310 -5.26 17.68 0.50
N VAL A 311 -4.92 16.43 0.78
CA VAL A 311 -4.42 15.98 2.10
C VAL A 311 -3.00 16.51 2.32
N PHE A 312 -2.15 16.47 1.29
CA PHE A 312 -0.79 17.01 1.34
C PHE A 312 -0.79 18.50 1.71
N ASP A 313 -1.60 19.31 1.05
CA ASP A 313 -1.70 20.75 1.30
C ASP A 313 -2.14 21.04 2.75
N ALA A 314 -3.14 20.30 3.26
CA ALA A 314 -3.60 20.42 4.64
C ALA A 314 -2.53 20.02 5.67
N VAL A 315 -1.75 18.96 5.38
CA VAL A 315 -0.63 18.54 6.23
C VAL A 315 0.48 19.59 6.24
N VAL A 316 0.85 20.12 5.08
CA VAL A 316 1.89 21.16 4.98
C VAL A 316 1.47 22.42 5.74
N GLU A 317 0.21 22.86 5.61
CA GLU A 317 -0.31 24.01 6.35
C GLU A 317 -0.28 23.75 7.87
N ALA A 318 -0.75 22.58 8.31
CA ALA A 318 -0.76 22.23 9.72
C ALA A 318 0.66 22.17 10.30
N VAL A 319 1.60 21.53 9.61
CA VAL A 319 3.02 21.45 10.01
C VAL A 319 3.64 22.84 10.10
N ALA A 320 3.42 23.71 9.10
CA ALA A 320 3.93 25.07 9.11
C ALA A 320 3.39 25.90 10.28
N ARG A 321 2.13 25.68 10.68
CA ARG A 321 1.48 26.36 11.81
C ARG A 321 1.99 25.89 13.16
N THR A 322 2.28 24.59 13.31
CA THR A 322 2.77 24.01 14.58
C THR A 322 4.28 24.11 14.75
N SER A 323 5.03 24.28 13.67
CA SER A 323 6.49 24.32 13.72
C SER A 323 6.99 25.62 14.33
N LEU A 324 7.85 25.52 15.36
CA LEU A 324 8.64 26.64 15.89
C LEU A 324 9.88 26.94 15.03
N LEU A 325 10.15 26.10 14.02
CA LEU A 325 11.32 26.18 13.14
C LEU A 325 11.03 27.10 11.95
N TYR A 326 11.89 28.09 11.75
CA TYR A 326 11.90 28.92 10.55
C TYR A 326 12.61 28.14 9.42
N ILE A 327 11.85 27.48 8.55
CA ILE A 327 12.40 26.72 7.42
C ILE A 327 12.88 27.73 6.36
N GLN A 328 14.21 27.86 6.17
CA GLN A 328 14.78 28.65 5.08
C GLN A 328 15.34 27.75 3.97
N PRO A 329 15.08 28.05 2.69
CA PRO A 329 15.75 27.35 1.59
C PRO A 329 17.25 27.67 1.62
N MET A 330 18.08 26.64 1.78
CA MET A 330 19.54 26.74 1.69
C MET A 330 19.98 26.56 0.24
N MET A 331 20.78 27.50 -0.29
CA MET A 331 21.34 27.45 -1.65
C MET A 331 22.75 26.85 -1.72
N GLY A 332 23.21 26.15 -0.68
CA GLY A 332 24.53 25.50 -0.69
C GLY A 332 24.70 24.48 0.43
N ALA A 333 25.26 23.32 0.10
CA ALA A 333 25.67 22.30 1.05
C ALA A 333 27.15 22.51 1.40
N GLY A 334 27.43 23.03 2.60
CA GLY A 334 28.78 22.99 3.18
C GLY A 334 28.97 21.70 3.98
N LEU A 335 30.21 21.19 4.06
CA LEU A 335 30.58 19.98 4.82
C LEU A 335 30.30 20.04 6.34
N ASN A 336 29.90 21.21 6.87
CA ASN A 336 29.67 21.44 8.30
C ASN A 336 28.18 21.56 8.68
N TYR A 337 27.26 21.29 7.76
CA TYR A 337 25.82 21.37 8.01
C TYR A 337 25.13 20.04 7.72
N GLU A 338 24.26 19.63 8.64
CA GLU A 338 23.30 18.58 8.37
C GLU A 338 22.13 19.16 7.59
N CYS A 339 21.82 18.54 6.45
CA CYS A 339 20.70 18.94 5.59
C CYS A 339 19.58 17.93 5.72
N TYR A 340 18.36 18.43 5.88
CA TYR A 340 17.15 17.63 6.01
C TYR A 340 16.24 17.90 4.81
N ARG A 341 15.58 16.84 4.33
CA ARG A 341 14.54 16.94 3.29
C ARG A 341 13.19 16.63 3.92
N PHE A 342 12.14 17.28 3.45
CA PHE A 342 10.78 16.97 3.88
C PHE A 342 10.38 15.55 3.43
N GLY A 343 10.08 14.68 4.40
CA GLY A 343 9.79 13.25 4.23
C GLY A 343 8.41 12.91 3.66
N ILE A 344 7.66 13.92 3.20
CA ILE A 344 6.30 13.80 2.69
C ILE A 344 6.24 14.42 1.29
N SER A 345 5.50 13.79 0.38
CA SER A 345 5.29 14.29 -0.99
C SER A 345 3.84 14.20 -1.41
N SER A 346 3.45 14.97 -2.43
CA SER A 346 2.12 14.85 -3.00
C SER A 346 2.00 13.66 -3.95
N SER A 347 0.75 13.23 -4.12
CA SER A 347 0.35 12.11 -4.94
C SER A 347 -0.93 12.46 -5.69
N THR A 348 -1.05 11.91 -6.89
CA THR A 348 -2.21 12.12 -7.76
C THR A 348 -3.30 11.07 -7.56
N ASN A 349 -2.96 9.87 -7.09
CA ASN A 349 -3.84 8.70 -7.20
C ASN A 349 -3.73 7.68 -6.04
N ALA A 350 -3.07 8.03 -4.94
CA ALA A 350 -2.95 7.17 -3.77
C ALA A 350 -2.41 7.92 -2.55
N LEU A 351 -2.85 7.51 -1.36
CA LEU A 351 -2.07 7.66 -0.14
C LEU A 351 -1.14 6.46 0.02
N VAL A 352 0.16 6.69 0.16
CA VAL A 352 1.17 5.63 0.27
C VAL A 352 1.93 5.77 1.58
N ILE A 353 1.72 4.80 2.48
CA ILE A 353 2.53 4.60 3.68
C ILE A 353 3.84 3.95 3.23
N GLY A 354 4.82 4.80 2.93
CA GLY A 354 6.14 4.41 2.45
C GLY A 354 7.13 4.02 3.56
N ALA A 355 8.35 3.74 3.15
CA ALA A 355 9.48 3.37 4.01
C ALA A 355 9.70 4.36 5.18
N THR A 356 9.56 5.67 4.95
CA THR A 356 9.69 6.69 6.01
C THR A 356 8.73 6.46 7.19
N VAL A 357 7.53 5.94 6.94
CA VAL A 357 6.60 5.59 8.03
C VAL A 357 6.92 4.20 8.57
N MET A 358 7.19 3.24 7.69
CA MET A 358 7.47 1.86 8.08
C MET A 358 8.73 1.72 8.94
N GLU A 359 9.71 2.62 8.82
CA GLU A 359 10.90 2.67 9.69
C GLU A 359 10.56 2.89 11.18
N GLY A 360 9.37 3.39 11.51
CA GLY A 360 8.91 3.53 12.89
C GLY A 360 8.31 2.24 13.49
N PHE A 361 8.03 1.23 12.68
CA PHE A 361 7.19 0.11 13.10
C PHE A 361 7.74 -1.24 12.64
N TYR A 362 7.37 -2.28 13.40
CA TYR A 362 7.39 -3.63 12.88
C TYR A 362 6.04 -3.89 12.20
N VAL A 363 6.09 -4.18 10.90
CA VAL A 363 4.90 -4.28 10.05
C VAL A 363 4.67 -5.75 9.67
N VAL A 364 3.46 -6.24 9.91
CA VAL A 364 3.05 -7.63 9.66
C VAL A 364 2.05 -7.67 8.51
N PHE A 365 2.36 -8.39 7.45
CA PHE A 365 1.49 -8.62 6.30
C PHE A 365 0.85 -10.01 6.43
N ASP A 366 -0.26 -10.08 7.17
CA ASP A 366 -1.00 -11.31 7.46
C ASP A 366 -2.08 -11.54 6.37
N ARG A 367 -1.60 -12.04 5.23
CA ARG A 367 -2.43 -12.35 4.03
C ARG A 367 -3.46 -13.42 4.36
N ALA A 368 -3.06 -14.46 5.10
CA ALA A 368 -3.94 -15.53 5.57
C ALA A 368 -5.18 -15.04 6.31
N ARG A 369 -5.07 -13.94 7.07
CA ARG A 369 -6.18 -13.34 7.82
C ARG A 369 -6.61 -11.96 7.30
N LYS A 370 -6.18 -11.58 6.10
CA LYS A 370 -6.54 -10.34 5.39
C LYS A 370 -6.39 -9.09 6.27
N ARG A 371 -5.23 -8.92 6.89
CA ARG A 371 -4.97 -7.80 7.80
C ARG A 371 -3.49 -7.39 7.79
N VAL A 372 -3.24 -6.11 8.04
CA VAL A 372 -1.90 -5.57 8.28
C VAL A 372 -1.75 -5.25 9.76
N GLY A 373 -0.69 -5.74 10.39
CA GLY A 373 -0.35 -5.49 11.79
C GLY A 373 0.76 -4.44 11.92
N PHE A 374 0.70 -3.65 12.97
CA PHE A 374 1.72 -2.69 13.34
C PHE A 374 2.06 -2.84 14.82
N ALA A 375 3.35 -2.77 15.15
CA ALA A 375 3.86 -2.71 16.51
C ALA A 375 5.07 -1.77 16.59
N ALA A 376 5.38 -1.27 17.78
CA ALA A 376 6.55 -0.43 17.98
C ALA A 376 7.84 -1.22 17.71
N SER A 377 8.72 -0.67 16.85
CA SER A 377 10.01 -1.28 16.55
C SER A 377 11.09 -0.80 17.54
N PRO A 378 11.82 -1.70 18.22
CA PRO A 378 12.90 -1.31 19.12
C PRO A 378 14.13 -0.73 18.40
N CYS A 379 14.26 -0.91 17.08
CA CYS A 379 15.34 -0.29 16.32
C CYS A 379 14.98 1.12 15.81
N ALA A 380 13.73 1.56 15.97
CA ALA A 380 13.26 2.90 15.63
C ALA A 380 13.59 3.91 16.75
N GLU A 381 14.88 4.03 17.08
CA GLU A 381 15.38 4.93 18.11
C GLU A 381 16.52 5.79 17.54
N ILE A 382 16.45 7.11 17.71
CA ILE A 382 17.52 8.04 17.36
C ILE A 382 18.03 8.65 18.68
N GLU A 383 19.33 8.50 18.94
CA GLU A 383 19.97 8.95 20.19
C GLU A 383 19.25 8.42 21.46
N GLY A 384 18.72 7.19 21.40
CA GLY A 384 17.99 6.55 22.50
C GLY A 384 16.56 7.08 22.71
N THR A 385 16.06 7.92 21.81
CA THR A 385 14.68 8.42 21.81
C THR A 385 13.88 7.71 20.73
N THR A 386 12.72 7.17 21.07
CA THR A 386 11.79 6.54 20.13
C THR A 386 11.28 7.56 19.12
N VAL A 387 11.29 7.23 17.83
CA VAL A 387 10.81 8.12 16.76
C VAL A 387 9.38 7.83 16.30
N SER A 388 8.70 6.91 16.99
CA SER A 388 7.35 6.45 16.65
C SER A 388 6.61 5.98 17.89
N GLU A 389 5.28 6.05 17.83
CA GLU A 389 4.39 5.60 18.89
C GLU A 389 3.21 4.85 18.28
N ILE A 390 2.66 3.88 19.01
CA ILE A 390 1.43 3.19 18.65
C ILE A 390 0.50 3.14 19.85
N SER A 391 -0.78 3.47 19.64
CA SER A 391 -1.77 3.50 20.73
C SER A 391 -3.17 3.11 20.25
N GLY A 392 -4.01 2.68 21.19
CA GLY A 392 -5.38 2.25 20.95
C GLY A 392 -5.99 1.51 22.15
N PRO A 393 -7.29 1.16 22.10
CA PRO A 393 -8.20 1.44 21.00
C PRO A 393 -8.85 2.83 21.13
N PHE A 394 -9.21 3.43 19.98
CA PHE A 394 -10.03 4.65 19.93
C PHE A 394 -11.42 4.36 19.36
N SER A 395 -12.43 5.09 19.85
CA SER A 395 -13.79 5.03 19.30
C SER A 395 -13.84 5.63 17.89
N THR A 396 -14.76 5.13 17.07
CA THR A 396 -15.04 5.59 15.69
C THR A 396 -16.48 6.04 15.50
N GLU A 397 -17.22 6.26 16.58
CA GLU A 397 -18.61 6.73 16.53
C GLU A 397 -18.78 8.08 15.81
N ASP A 398 -17.73 8.90 15.78
CA ASP A 398 -17.64 10.20 15.12
C ASP A 398 -17.16 10.12 13.67
N VAL A 399 -16.77 8.93 13.18
CA VAL A 399 -16.28 8.71 11.82
C VAL A 399 -17.30 7.91 11.01
N ALA A 400 -17.36 8.14 9.70
CA ALA A 400 -18.23 7.35 8.82
C ALA A 400 -17.87 5.85 8.91
N SER A 401 -18.89 4.98 8.84
CA SER A 401 -18.70 3.52 8.91
C SER A 401 -17.83 2.90 7.81
N ASN A 402 -17.66 3.62 6.68
CA ASN A 402 -16.73 3.26 5.62
C ASN A 402 -16.17 4.54 5.00
N CYS A 403 -14.86 4.71 5.11
CA CYS A 403 -14.08 5.81 4.58
C CYS A 403 -13.45 5.48 3.23
N VAL A 404 -13.56 4.25 2.74
CA VAL A 404 -13.16 3.90 1.37
C VAL A 404 -14.31 4.28 0.43
N PRO A 405 -14.12 5.23 -0.52
CA PRO A 405 -15.13 5.56 -1.50
C PRO A 405 -15.56 4.30 -2.26
N ALA A 406 -16.87 4.13 -2.51
CA ALA A 406 -17.31 3.12 -3.45
C ALA A 406 -16.61 3.39 -4.80
N PRO A 407 -16.16 2.35 -5.52
CA PRO A 407 -15.62 2.55 -6.86
C PRO A 407 -16.67 3.33 -7.65
N ALA A 408 -16.30 4.50 -8.16
CA ALA A 408 -17.13 5.19 -9.12
C ALA A 408 -17.45 4.16 -10.21
N LEU A 409 -18.75 3.90 -10.46
CA LEU A 409 -19.16 3.05 -11.58
C LEU A 409 -18.35 3.50 -12.78
N ASN A 410 -17.44 2.65 -13.23
CA ASN A 410 -16.49 2.99 -14.29
C ASN A 410 -17.29 3.65 -15.41
N GLU A 411 -16.93 4.90 -15.77
CA GLU A 411 -17.42 5.62 -16.95
C GLU A 411 -17.81 4.69 -18.13
N PRO A 412 -16.99 3.68 -18.54
CA PRO A 412 -17.37 2.77 -19.62
C PRO A 412 -18.67 1.99 -19.42
N ILE A 413 -19.09 1.64 -18.19
CA ILE A 413 -20.36 0.95 -17.94
C ILE A 413 -21.53 1.90 -18.24
N LEU A 414 -21.40 3.17 -17.87
CA LEU A 414 -22.42 4.18 -18.18
C LEU A 414 -22.53 4.41 -19.69
N TRP A 415 -21.40 4.41 -20.41
CA TRP A 415 -21.37 4.43 -21.87
C TRP A 415 -22.00 3.18 -22.48
N ILE A 416 -21.70 1.97 -21.97
CA ILE A 416 -22.31 0.71 -22.42
C ILE A 416 -23.82 0.73 -22.22
N VAL A 417 -24.30 1.16 -21.04
CA VAL A 417 -25.73 1.29 -20.74
C VAL A 417 -26.37 2.33 -21.65
N SER A 418 -25.71 3.47 -21.89
CA SER A 418 -26.17 4.51 -22.80
C SER A 418 -26.28 4.00 -24.26
N TYR A 419 -25.26 3.32 -24.77
CA TYR A 419 -25.28 2.74 -26.13
C TYR A 419 -26.34 1.64 -26.26
N ALA A 420 -26.53 0.81 -25.23
CA ALA A 420 -27.58 -0.20 -25.20
C ALA A 420 -28.99 0.45 -25.24
N LEU A 421 -29.22 1.49 -24.43
CA LEU A 421 -30.48 2.26 -24.45
C LEU A 421 -30.73 2.93 -25.80
N MET A 422 -29.71 3.55 -26.39
CA MET A 422 -29.80 4.15 -27.72
C MET A 422 -30.12 3.14 -28.82
N SER A 423 -29.55 1.93 -28.74
CA SER A 423 -29.83 0.83 -29.67
C SER A 423 -31.28 0.35 -29.56
N VAL A 424 -31.79 0.16 -28.33
CA VAL A 424 -33.18 -0.22 -28.08
C VAL A 424 -34.15 0.84 -28.59
N CYS A 425 -33.88 2.12 -28.30
CA CYS A 425 -34.69 3.24 -28.81
C CYS A 425 -34.68 3.28 -30.35
N GLY A 426 -33.52 3.08 -30.98
CA GLY A 426 -33.40 3.04 -32.44
C GLY A 426 -34.20 1.90 -33.07
N ALA A 427 -34.19 0.71 -32.46
CA ALA A 427 -34.98 -0.43 -32.93
C ALA A 427 -36.49 -0.17 -32.81
N ILE A 428 -36.95 0.42 -31.70
CA ILE A 428 -38.36 0.78 -31.52
C ILE A 428 -38.79 1.82 -32.56
N LEU A 429 -37.98 2.84 -32.80
CA LEU A 429 -38.27 3.88 -33.79
C LEU A 429 -38.34 3.29 -35.21
N LEU A 430 -37.43 2.38 -35.55
CA LEU A 430 -37.42 1.69 -36.84
C LEU A 430 -38.71 0.88 -37.06
N VAL A 431 -39.17 0.15 -36.02
CA VAL A 431 -40.43 -0.60 -36.08
C VAL A 431 -41.61 0.33 -36.28
N LEU A 432 -41.67 1.46 -35.57
CA LEU A 432 -42.73 2.46 -35.74
C LEU A 432 -42.74 3.06 -37.15
N ILE A 433 -41.56 3.38 -37.71
CA ILE A 433 -41.42 3.88 -39.08
C ILE A 433 -41.89 2.82 -40.08
N LEU A 434 -41.51 1.55 -39.90
CA LEU A 434 -41.96 0.45 -40.77
C LEU A 434 -43.49 0.27 -40.71
N LEU A 435 -44.09 0.38 -39.53
CA LEU A 435 -45.55 0.32 -39.36
C LEU A 435 -46.27 1.49 -40.05
N LEU A 436 -45.67 2.68 -40.07
CA LEU A 436 -46.21 3.86 -40.76
C LEU A 436 -46.04 3.78 -42.29
N LEU A 437 -45.00 3.10 -42.78
CA LEU A 437 -44.72 2.92 -44.21
C LEU A 437 -45.46 1.74 -44.84
N LEU A 438 -46.02 0.82 -44.04
CA LEU A 438 -46.86 -0.27 -44.54
C LEU A 438 -48.26 0.28 -44.92
N PRO A 439 -48.66 0.23 -46.20
CA PRO A 439 -49.98 0.71 -46.60
C PRO A 439 -51.06 -0.18 -45.98
N VAL A 440 -51.94 0.43 -45.17
CA VAL A 440 -53.13 -0.24 -44.62
C VAL A 440 -53.96 -0.75 -45.80
N ARG A 441 -53.85 -2.05 -46.08
CA ARG A 441 -54.73 -2.74 -47.04
C ARG A 441 -56.11 -2.84 -46.40
N CYS A 442 -56.95 -1.84 -46.65
CA CYS A 442 -58.39 -1.93 -46.41
C CYS A 442 -58.95 -3.11 -47.20
N ARG A 443 -59.22 -4.23 -46.50
CA ARG A 443 -60.02 -5.33 -47.04
C ARG A 443 -61.48 -4.85 -47.10
N HIS A 444 -61.92 -4.40 -48.27
CA HIS A 444 -63.35 -4.34 -48.59
C HIS A 444 -63.87 -5.78 -48.68
N ALA A 445 -64.81 -6.12 -47.80
CA ALA A 445 -65.64 -7.32 -47.92
C ALA A 445 -66.93 -6.99 -48.70
N PRO A 446 -67.45 -7.87 -49.57
CA PRO A 446 -68.61 -7.59 -50.41
C PRO A 446 -69.91 -7.61 -49.60
N ARG A 447 -70.84 -6.72 -49.96
CA ARG A 447 -72.24 -6.67 -49.50
C ARG A 447 -72.99 -7.93 -49.95
N ASP A 448 -73.66 -8.58 -49.01
CA ASP A 448 -74.85 -9.41 -49.28
C ASP A 448 -76.11 -8.67 -48.80
N PRO A 449 -77.24 -8.73 -49.53
CA PRO A 449 -78.47 -8.00 -49.22
C PRO A 449 -79.41 -8.81 -48.31
N GLU A 450 -80.34 -8.10 -47.68
CA GLU A 450 -81.50 -8.61 -46.94
C GLU A 450 -81.26 -9.33 -45.59
N VAL A 451 -81.33 -8.57 -44.50
CA VAL A 451 -82.35 -8.78 -43.46
C VAL A 451 -82.74 -7.41 -42.90
N VAL A 452 -83.95 -6.99 -43.23
CA VAL A 452 -84.69 -5.94 -42.53
C VAL A 452 -85.15 -6.51 -41.19
N ASN A 453 -84.87 -5.83 -40.10
CA ASN A 453 -85.75 -5.83 -38.93
C ASN A 453 -85.57 -4.48 -38.20
N ASP A 454 -86.54 -3.61 -38.45
CA ASP A 454 -86.93 -2.53 -37.54
C ASP A 454 -87.36 -3.15 -36.21
N GLU A 455 -86.68 -2.78 -35.13
CA GLU A 455 -87.31 -2.64 -33.82
C GLU A 455 -86.73 -1.36 -33.18
N SER A 456 -87.52 -0.30 -33.32
CA SER A 456 -88.03 0.50 -32.21
C SER A 456 -87.04 0.74 -31.06
N SER A 457 -86.47 1.94 -30.96
CA SER A 457 -87.08 3.06 -30.23
C SER A 457 -87.18 2.83 -28.71
N LEU A 458 -86.63 3.81 -27.97
CA LEU A 458 -87.13 4.29 -26.67
C LEU A 458 -86.92 3.29 -25.51
N VAL A 459 -86.64 3.65 -24.27
CA VAL A 459 -86.61 4.91 -23.54
C VAL A 459 -86.15 4.53 -22.13
N ARG A 460 -85.55 5.49 -21.44
CA ARG A 460 -85.56 5.74 -19.98
C ARG A 460 -86.00 4.56 -19.07
N HIS A 461 -85.28 4.22 -18.01
CA HIS A 461 -85.09 5.01 -16.80
C HIS A 461 -84.13 4.16 -15.92
N ARG A 462 -83.04 4.71 -15.38
CA ARG A 462 -82.97 5.43 -14.09
C ARG A 462 -83.07 4.49 -12.87
N TRP A 463 -82.01 4.56 -12.05
CA TRP A 463 -81.89 4.34 -10.60
C TRP A 463 -81.08 3.13 -10.09
N LYS A 464 -80.02 3.53 -9.37
CA LYS A 464 -79.14 2.86 -8.40
C LYS A 464 -78.07 1.94 -8.94
#